data_AF-A0A645INX6-F1
#
_entry.id   AF-A0A645INX6-F1
#
_cell.length_a   1.000
_cell.length_b   1.000
_cell.length_c   1.000
_cell.angle_alpha   90.00
_cell.angle_beta   90.00
_cell.angle_gamma   90.00
#
_symmetry.space_group_name_H-M   'P 1'
#
loop_
_entity.id
_entity.type
_entity.pdbx_description
1 polymer ?
#
loop_
_entity_poly.entity_id
_entity_poly.type
_entity_poly.pdbx_seq_one_letter_code
_entity_poly.pdbx_strand_id
1 'polypeptide(L)' 'MLYRYNPELITKGENPLILDSKEPKIPVIDFLKTENRFMQLEKSNPELAAVLFEKQQKNVTDRYNYYKYLADRKI' A
#
# COMPACT_ATOMS: atom_id res chain seq x y z
N MET A 1 3.52 3.23 2.55
CA MET A 1 4.54 2.29 2.07
C MET A 1 5.74 3.12 1.66
N LEU A 2 6.90 2.69 2.08
CA LEU A 2 8.21 3.30 1.86
C LEU A 2 9.06 2.25 1.17
N TYR A 3 9.75 2.68 0.13
CA TYR A 3 10.69 1.88 -0.65
C TYR A 3 11.74 2.81 -1.23
N ARG A 4 12.88 2.26 -1.62
CA ARG A 4 13.96 2.96 -2.31
C ARG A 4 14.28 2.24 -3.60
N TYR A 5 14.69 3.00 -4.61
CA TYR A 5 15.17 2.47 -5.87
C TYR A 5 16.58 2.99 -6.12
N ASN A 6 17.56 2.09 -6.17
CA ASN A 6 18.95 2.43 -6.49
C ASN A 6 19.37 1.75 -7.81
N PRO A 7 19.44 2.50 -8.93
CA PRO A 7 19.84 1.95 -10.23
C PRO A 7 21.25 1.34 -10.24
N GLU A 8 22.15 1.80 -9.36
CA GLU A 8 23.53 1.30 -9.29
C GLU A 8 23.61 -0.16 -8.85
N LEU A 9 22.58 -0.71 -8.20
CA LEU A 9 22.55 -2.12 -7.80
C LEU A 9 22.43 -3.05 -9.01
N ILE A 10 21.87 -2.58 -10.13
CA ILE A 10 21.72 -3.36 -11.36
C ILE A 10 23.10 -3.74 -11.91
N THR A 11 24.06 -2.80 -11.88
CA THR A 11 25.42 -3.07 -12.38
C THR A 11 26.18 -4.06 -11.50
N LYS A 12 25.71 -4.30 -10.27
CA LYS A 12 26.22 -5.30 -9.33
C LYS A 12 25.46 -6.63 -9.40
N GLY A 13 24.45 -6.75 -10.26
CA GLY A 13 23.57 -7.93 -10.33
C GLY A 13 22.63 -8.06 -9.13
N GLU A 14 22.40 -6.98 -8.39
CA GLU A 14 21.52 -6.93 -7.22
C GLU A 14 20.18 -6.27 -7.57
N ASN A 15 19.15 -6.52 -6.75
CA ASN A 15 17.83 -5.93 -6.98
C ASN A 15 17.83 -4.43 -6.63
N PRO A 16 17.51 -3.53 -7.58
CA PRO A 16 17.53 -2.09 -7.33
C PRO A 16 16.40 -1.63 -6.41
N LEU A 17 15.33 -2.40 -6.27
CA LEU A 17 14.18 -2.02 -5.46
C LEU A 17 14.29 -2.63 -4.06
N ILE A 18 14.35 -1.78 -3.06
CA ILE A 18 14.39 -2.16 -1.64
C ILE A 18 13.07 -1.72 -0.99
N LEU A 19 12.29 -2.69 -0.50
CA LEU A 19 11.05 -2.42 0.22
C LEU A 19 11.33 -2.26 1.73
N ASP A 20 11.31 -1.02 2.22
CA ASP A 20 11.59 -0.72 3.63
C ASP A 20 10.36 -0.94 4.53
N SER A 21 9.15 -0.95 3.96
CA SER A 21 7.91 -1.21 4.69
C SER A 21 7.68 -2.69 4.98
N LYS A 22 7.32 -2.99 6.23
CA LYS A 22 6.80 -4.30 6.63
C LYS A 22 5.39 -4.53 6.10
N GLU A 23 4.95 -5.77 6.18
CA GLU A 23 3.58 -6.17 5.85
C GLU A 23 2.54 -5.39 6.68
N PRO A 24 1.45 -4.89 6.06
CA PRO A 24 0.36 -4.25 6.78
C PRO A 24 -0.22 -5.18 7.86
N LYS A 25 -0.38 -4.67 9.08
CA LYS A 25 -0.87 -5.47 10.22
C LYS A 25 -2.34 -5.24 10.58
N ILE A 26 -2.93 -4.17 10.05
CA ILE A 26 -4.32 -3.80 10.31
C ILE A 26 -5.03 -3.52 8.98
N PRO A 27 -6.35 -3.72 8.91
CA PRO A 27 -7.17 -3.18 7.84
C PRO A 27 -6.92 -1.68 7.64
N VAL A 28 -6.86 -1.24 6.38
CA VAL A 28 -6.65 0.18 6.06
C VAL A 28 -7.79 1.04 6.62
N ILE A 29 -9.01 0.49 6.65
CA ILE A 29 -10.20 1.21 7.14
C ILE A 29 -10.05 1.65 8.59
N ASP A 30 -9.38 0.85 9.44
CA ASP A 30 -9.17 1.20 10.84
C ASP A 30 -8.32 2.46 10.98
N PHE A 31 -7.33 2.63 10.09
CA PHE A 31 -6.55 3.86 10.00
C PHE A 31 -7.37 5.01 9.40
N LEU A 32 -8.10 4.78 8.30
CA LEU A 32 -8.89 5.84 7.64
C LEU A 32 -9.93 6.46 8.58
N LYS A 33 -10.55 5.64 9.45
CA LYS A 33 -11.53 6.11 10.43
C LYS A 33 -10.96 7.03 11.51
N THR A 34 -9.64 7.09 11.66
CA THR A 34 -8.97 8.05 12.56
C THR A 34 -8.87 9.46 11.98
N GLU A 35 -9.18 9.65 10.69
CA GLU A 35 -9.04 10.94 10.01
C GLU A 35 -10.40 11.49 9.54
N ASN A 36 -10.70 12.74 9.92
CA ASN A 36 -11.98 13.39 9.61
C ASN A 36 -12.31 13.45 8.11
N ARG A 37 -11.29 13.52 7.24
CA ARG A 37 -11.49 13.58 5.78
C ARG A 37 -12.18 12.34 5.20
N PHE A 38 -12.04 11.18 5.85
CA PHE A 38 -12.73 9.95 5.45
C PHE A 38 -14.06 9.79 6.19
N MET A 39 -14.10 10.18 7.47
CA MET A 39 -15.34 10.17 8.26
C MET A 39 -16.42 11.10 7.70
N GLN A 40 -16.03 12.21 7.08
CA GLN A 40 -16.99 13.13 6.46
C GLN A 40 -17.76 12.45 5.31
N LEU A 41 -17.08 11.63 4.51
CA LEU A 41 -17.69 10.87 3.42
C LEU A 41 -18.60 9.76 3.94
N GLU A 42 -18.16 9.02 4.96
CA GLU A 42 -18.97 7.97 5.60
C GLU A 42 -20.27 8.54 6.17
N LYS A 43 -20.24 9.75 6.75
CA LYS A 43 -21.43 10.44 7.26
C LYS A 43 -22.36 10.94 6.15
N SER A 44 -21.80 11.54 5.08
CA SER A 44 -22.62 12.15 4.03
C SER A 44 -23.15 11.15 3.01
N ASN A 45 -22.44 10.05 2.77
CA ASN A 45 -22.80 9.01 1.82
C ASN A 45 -22.24 7.64 2.26
N PRO A 46 -22.93 6.95 3.19
CA PRO A 46 -22.47 5.68 3.75
C PRO A 46 -22.28 4.57 2.72
N GLU A 47 -23.18 4.47 1.74
CA GLU A 47 -23.13 3.42 0.71
C GLU A 47 -21.90 3.55 -0.17
N LEU A 48 -21.63 4.78 -0.65
CA LEU A 48 -20.44 5.05 -1.44
C LEU A 48 -19.16 4.86 -0.62
N ALA A 49 -19.18 5.26 0.66
CA ALA A 49 -18.05 5.06 1.55
C ALA A 49 -17.70 3.57 1.72
N ALA A 50 -18.69 2.70 1.89
CA ALA A 50 -18.48 1.25 1.99
C ALA A 50 -17.78 0.69 0.74
N VAL A 51 -18.26 1.05 -0.46
CA VAL A 51 -17.65 0.63 -1.74
C VAL A 51 -16.22 1.13 -1.87
N LEU A 52 -15.96 2.39 -1.51
CA LEU A 52 -14.62 2.98 -1.61
C LEU A 52 -13.65 2.41 -0.57
N PHE A 53 -14.10 2.09 0.64
CA PHE A 53 -13.27 1.47 1.67
C PHE A 53 -12.86 0.05 1.28
N GLU A 54 -13.77 -0.76 0.74
CA GLU A 54 -13.44 -2.08 0.22
C GLU A 54 -12.41 -2.00 -0.91
N LYS A 55 -12.66 -1.10 -1.89
CA LYS A 55 -11.72 -0.85 -2.99
C LYS A 55 -10.35 -0.41 -2.47
N GLN A 56 -10.32 0.45 -1.44
CA GLN A 56 -9.07 0.93 -0.88
C GLN A 56 -8.31 -0.15 -0.13
N GLN A 57 -9.01 -1.06 0.57
CA GLN A 57 -8.39 -2.23 1.18
C GLN A 57 -7.71 -3.11 0.12
N LYS A 58 -8.41 -3.41 -0.98
CA LYS A 58 -7.85 -4.16 -2.10
C LYS A 58 -6.63 -3.47 -2.69
N ASN A 59 -6.71 -2.16 -2.94
CA ASN A 59 -5.61 -1.37 -3.48
C ASN A 59 -4.35 -1.43 -2.61
N VAL A 60 -4.50 -1.33 -1.27
CA VAL A 60 -3.36 -1.39 -0.34
C VAL A 60 -2.71 -2.77 -0.38
N THR A 61 -3.52 -3.83 -0.35
CA THR A 61 -3.04 -5.21 -0.42
C THR A 61 -2.31 -5.49 -1.74
N ASP A 62 -2.95 -5.17 -2.87
CA ASP A 62 -2.38 -5.38 -4.20
C ASP A 62 -1.08 -4.60 -4.39
N ARG A 63 -1.05 -3.33 -3.97
CA ARG A 63 0.15 -2.50 -4.05
C ARG A 63 1.27 -3.09 -3.20
N TYR A 64 1.01 -3.50 -1.97
CA TYR A 64 2.04 -4.11 -1.14
C TYR A 64 2.61 -5.38 -1.79
N ASN A 65 1.73 -6.29 -2.24
CA ASN A 65 2.14 -7.55 -2.88
C ASN A 65 2.96 -7.32 -4.15
N TYR A 66 2.57 -6.35 -4.97
CA TYR A 66 3.31 -6.00 -6.17
C TYR A 66 4.73 -5.51 -5.85
N TYR A 67 4.87 -4.59 -4.89
CA TYR A 67 6.19 -4.08 -4.51
C TYR A 67 7.04 -5.11 -3.79
N LYS A 68 6.42 -6.00 -3.00
CA LYS A 68 7.11 -7.15 -2.40
C LYS A 68 7.65 -8.09 -3.48
N TYR A 69 6.83 -8.44 -4.47
CA TYR A 69 7.27 -9.23 -5.62
C TYR A 69 8.45 -8.56 -6.36
N LEU A 70 8.38 -7.25 -6.60
CA LEU A 70 9.46 -6.52 -7.26
C LEU A 70 10.76 -6.51 -6.43
N ALA A 71 10.68 -6.48 -5.11
CA ALA A 71 11.84 -6.52 -4.21
C ALA A 71 12.43 -7.94 -4.07
N ASP A 72 11.58 -8.96 -4.09
CA ASP A 72 11.97 -10.36 -3.83
C ASP A 72 12.37 -11.13 -5.10
N ARG A 73 12.01 -10.62 -6.29
CA ARG A 73 12.37 -11.29 -7.56
C ARG A 73 13.88 -11.33 -7.76
N LYS A 74 14.36 -12.41 -8.36
CA LYS A 74 15.74 -12.52 -8.83
C LYS A 74 15.95 -11.61 -10.04
N ILE A 75 17.12 -10.97 -10.08
CA ILE A 75 17.63 -10.16 -11.20
C ILE A 75 18.34 -11.07 -12.19
#